data_AF-A0A1I6E7D4-F1
#
_entry.id   AF-A0A1I6E7D4-F1
#
_cell.length_a   1.000
_cell.length_b   1.000
_cell.length_c   1.000
_cell.angle_alpha   90.00
_cell.angle_beta   90.00
_cell.angle_gamma   90.00
#
_symmetry.space_group_name_H-M   'P 1'
#
loop_
_entity.id
_entity.type
_entity.pdbx_description
1 polymer ?
#
loop_
_entity_poly.entity_id
_entity_poly.type
_entity_poly.pdbx_seq_one_letter_code
_entity_poly.pdbx_strand_id
1 'polypeptide(L)'
;MNKSPELLNPAQICETLGITPNGVNRLTREGYLEVKQKVNFKNGVMHLFHKEQVQALAPSLPRIKQAWERYDNYCHGASRLARARMYRQKSYQDKVKRKEQFFNNLALLPEDQEKMLKAAYYLFHLNHYAKAGSTYLYDLKELVLHTLVQNYYGNDDLLQVSFIEGHNKINLCPDCKSRAQKQRLSYLEYLDRTGGCPKCTREYKYYSLYEFIVSCEDYRFCFHTPYHTAQKWFDKSHLPRKKHTPLREGAYAFGRAIYDSEARAVELMEVIKELQHFLATFNVKPLIDTY
;
A
#
# COMPACT_ATOMS: atom_id res chain seq x y z
N MET A 1 -19.24 -29.18 21.87
CA MET A 1 -19.39 -27.78 21.41
C MET A 1 -18.24 -27.50 20.43
N ASN A 2 -18.51 -27.57 19.12
CA ASN A 2 -17.50 -27.20 18.13
C ASN A 2 -17.34 -25.68 18.18
N LYS A 3 -16.21 -25.21 18.72
CA LYS A 3 -15.78 -23.82 18.50
C LYS A 3 -15.66 -23.64 16.99
N SER A 4 -16.29 -22.61 16.44
CA SER A 4 -16.04 -22.20 15.05
C SER A 4 -14.52 -22.11 14.85
N PRO A 5 -13.99 -22.64 13.73
CA PRO A 5 -12.56 -22.67 13.53
C PRO A 5 -12.02 -21.24 13.50
N GLU A 6 -11.03 -20.97 14.34
CA GLU A 6 -10.38 -19.66 14.43
C GLU A 6 -9.66 -19.37 13.11
N LEU A 7 -9.98 -18.23 12.50
CA LEU A 7 -9.46 -17.83 11.20
C LEU A 7 -8.41 -16.74 11.36
N LEU A 8 -7.28 -16.92 10.69
CA LEU A 8 -6.17 -15.97 10.69
C LEU A 8 -6.11 -15.19 9.38
N ASN A 9 -5.83 -13.90 9.48
CA ASN A 9 -5.53 -13.04 8.35
C ASN A 9 -4.05 -13.16 7.91
N PRO A 10 -3.65 -12.59 6.76
CA PRO A 10 -2.28 -12.73 6.25
C PRO A 10 -1.21 -12.16 7.18
N ALA A 11 -1.51 -11.11 7.94
CA ALA A 11 -0.59 -10.51 8.90
C ALA A 11 -0.34 -11.43 10.11
N GLN A 12 -1.40 -12.06 10.64
CA GLN A 12 -1.31 -13.04 11.73
C GLN A 12 -0.49 -14.27 11.30
N ILE A 13 -0.60 -14.69 10.04
CA ILE A 13 0.22 -15.78 9.50
C ILE A 13 1.69 -15.39 9.39
N CYS A 14 1.98 -14.16 8.93
CA CYS A 14 3.35 -13.65 8.86
C CYS A 14 4.03 -13.70 10.23
N GLU A 15 3.34 -13.23 11.28
CA GLU A 15 3.78 -13.26 12.67
C GLU A 15 3.95 -14.70 13.18
N THR A 16 2.96 -15.56 12.95
CA THR A 16 2.97 -16.97 13.43
C THR A 16 4.09 -17.80 12.78
N LEU A 17 4.35 -17.60 11.49
CA LEU A 17 5.29 -18.43 10.71
C LEU A 17 6.68 -17.77 10.54
N GLY A 18 6.86 -16.52 10.96
CA GLY A 18 8.10 -15.77 10.72
C GLY A 18 8.43 -15.68 9.22
N ILE A 19 7.45 -15.25 8.42
CA ILE A 19 7.57 -15.08 6.96
C ILE A 19 6.98 -13.74 6.51
N THR A 20 7.37 -13.29 5.32
CA THR A 20 6.80 -12.10 4.69
C THR A 20 5.50 -12.46 3.96
N PRO A 21 4.66 -11.47 3.56
CA PRO A 21 3.47 -11.73 2.76
C PRO A 21 3.76 -12.45 1.43
N ASN A 22 4.94 -12.25 0.82
CA ASN A 22 5.36 -13.03 -0.34
C ASN A 22 5.49 -14.53 -0.01
N GLY A 23 5.96 -14.85 1.20
CA GLY A 23 5.99 -16.22 1.71
C GLY A 23 4.58 -16.79 1.88
N VAL A 24 3.64 -16.03 2.44
CA VAL A 24 2.23 -16.46 2.55
C VAL A 24 1.62 -16.72 1.18
N ASN A 25 1.85 -15.83 0.22
CA ASN A 25 1.40 -15.98 -1.16
C ASN A 25 2.01 -17.23 -1.83
N ARG A 26 3.30 -17.49 -1.59
CA ARG A 26 3.99 -18.69 -2.12
C ARG A 26 3.41 -19.97 -1.50
N LEU A 27 3.19 -20.01 -0.19
CA LEU A 27 2.55 -21.14 0.49
C LEU A 27 1.14 -21.40 -0.05
N THR A 28 0.38 -20.35 -0.30
CA THR A 28 -0.98 -20.47 -0.86
C THR A 28 -0.93 -20.99 -2.30
N ARG A 29 -0.04 -20.45 -3.13
CA ARG A 29 0.11 -20.84 -4.55
C ARG A 29 0.58 -22.29 -4.70
N GLU A 30 1.45 -22.75 -3.81
CA GLU A 30 2.01 -24.11 -3.84
C GLU A 30 1.12 -25.12 -3.08
N GLY A 31 -0.02 -24.70 -2.54
CA GLY A 31 -1.02 -25.57 -1.93
C GLY A 31 -0.77 -25.96 -0.47
N TYR A 32 0.21 -25.32 0.21
CA TYR A 32 0.47 -25.55 1.63
C TYR A 32 -0.54 -24.87 2.55
N LEU A 33 -1.14 -23.76 2.10
CA LEU A 33 -2.17 -23.02 2.82
C LEU A 33 -3.42 -22.90 1.94
N GLU A 34 -4.58 -23.18 2.53
CA GLU A 34 -5.86 -23.09 1.84
C GLU A 34 -6.65 -21.87 2.30
N VAL A 35 -7.14 -21.08 1.35
CA VAL A 35 -8.04 -19.95 1.66
C VAL A 35 -9.41 -20.50 2.05
N LYS A 36 -9.85 -20.19 3.27
CA LYS A 36 -11.12 -20.67 3.82
C LYS A 36 -12.23 -19.66 3.71
N GLN A 37 -11.91 -18.39 3.94
CA GLN A 37 -12.86 -17.31 3.80
C GLN A 37 -12.20 -16.12 3.11
N LYS A 38 -13.04 -15.33 2.44
CA LYS A 38 -12.66 -14.07 1.80
C LYS A 38 -13.45 -12.95 2.44
N VAL A 39 -12.75 -11.92 2.90
CA VAL A 39 -13.36 -10.67 3.38
C VAL A 39 -13.20 -9.64 2.29
N ASN A 40 -14.33 -9.10 1.81
CA ASN A 40 -14.33 -8.11 0.74
C ASN A 40 -14.19 -6.71 1.35
N PHE A 41 -13.16 -6.01 0.89
CA PHE A 41 -12.90 -4.59 1.14
C PHE A 41 -13.24 -3.80 -0.12
N LYS A 42 -13.35 -2.47 -0.01
CA LYS A 42 -13.60 -1.59 -1.15
C LYS A 42 -12.49 -1.71 -2.20
N ASN A 43 -11.23 -1.75 -1.77
CA ASN A 43 -10.07 -1.77 -2.67
C ASN A 43 -9.44 -3.16 -2.87
N GLY A 44 -10.01 -4.24 -2.32
CA GLY A 44 -9.43 -5.57 -2.47
C GLY A 44 -10.11 -6.66 -1.66
N VAL A 45 -9.49 -7.83 -1.64
CA VAL A 45 -9.97 -8.98 -0.88
C VAL A 45 -8.88 -9.43 0.09
N MET A 46 -9.26 -9.68 1.33
CA MET A 46 -8.40 -10.32 2.32
C MET A 46 -8.75 -11.80 2.43
N HIS A 47 -7.74 -12.65 2.32
CA HIS A 47 -7.89 -14.10 2.47
C HIS A 47 -7.68 -14.50 3.93
N LEU A 48 -8.55 -15.35 4.44
CA LEU A 48 -8.49 -15.91 5.79
C LEU A 48 -8.20 -17.42 5.74
N PHE A 49 -7.47 -17.91 6.73
CA PHE A 49 -6.91 -19.27 6.76
C PHE A 49 -7.18 -19.90 8.13
N HIS A 50 -7.30 -21.23 8.21
CA HIS A 50 -7.47 -21.89 9.51
C HIS A 50 -6.20 -21.79 10.36
N LYS A 51 -6.36 -21.37 11.62
CA LYS A 51 -5.28 -21.35 12.61
C LYS A 51 -4.60 -22.70 12.76
N GLU A 52 -5.37 -23.79 12.81
CA GLU A 52 -4.88 -25.16 12.95
C GLU A 52 -3.94 -25.54 11.80
N GLN A 53 -4.29 -25.20 10.56
CA GLN A 53 -3.46 -25.47 9.38
C GLN A 53 -2.15 -24.69 9.45
N VAL A 54 -2.21 -23.42 9.85
CA VAL A 54 -1.02 -22.56 9.99
C VAL A 54 -0.10 -23.10 11.08
N GLN A 55 -0.64 -23.50 12.23
CA GLN A 55 0.13 -24.09 13.33
C GLN A 55 0.76 -25.44 12.95
N ALA A 56 0.02 -26.30 12.26
CA ALA A 56 0.54 -27.57 11.75
C ALA A 56 1.66 -27.39 10.71
N LEU A 57 1.65 -26.27 9.98
CA LEU A 57 2.68 -25.95 8.98
C LEU A 57 3.99 -25.48 9.62
N ALA A 58 3.95 -24.84 10.79
CA ALA A 58 5.12 -24.22 11.42
C ALA A 58 6.34 -25.16 11.57
N PRO A 59 6.20 -26.42 12.01
CA PRO A 59 7.33 -27.36 12.13
C PRO A 59 7.92 -27.78 10.78
N SER A 60 7.12 -27.81 9.70
CA SER A 60 7.58 -28.22 8.37
C SER A 60 8.15 -27.06 7.54
N LEU A 61 7.89 -25.82 7.95
CA LEU A 61 8.32 -24.60 7.26
C LEU A 61 9.83 -24.52 6.99
N PRO A 62 10.76 -24.94 7.89
CA PRO A 62 12.19 -24.94 7.56
C PRO A 62 12.53 -25.81 6.35
N ARG A 63 11.89 -26.99 6.23
CA ARG A 63 12.08 -27.89 5.07
C ARG A 63 11.52 -27.28 3.79
N ILE A 64 10.35 -26.63 3.87
CA ILE A 64 9.74 -25.92 2.75
C ILE A 64 10.66 -24.78 2.27
N LYS A 65 11.19 -23.96 3.20
CA LYS A 65 12.15 -22.89 2.89
C LYS A 65 13.41 -23.45 2.21
N GLN A 66 13.95 -24.57 2.68
CA GLN A 66 15.09 -25.23 2.02
C GLN A 66 14.76 -25.71 0.60
N ALA A 67 13.56 -26.26 0.39
CA ALA A 67 13.11 -26.68 -0.94
C ALA A 67 12.99 -25.48 -1.90
N TRP A 68 12.44 -24.36 -1.41
CA TRP A 68 12.40 -23.10 -2.14
C TRP A 68 13.79 -22.60 -2.52
N GLU A 69 14.73 -22.60 -1.58
CA GLU A 69 16.10 -22.18 -1.84
C GLU A 69 16.78 -23.05 -2.90
N ARG A 70 16.59 -24.37 -2.85
CA ARG A 70 17.13 -25.30 -3.86
C ARG A 70 16.55 -25.01 -5.24
N TYR A 71 15.24 -24.83 -5.33
CA TYR A 71 14.55 -24.50 -6.59
C TYR A 71 15.03 -23.15 -7.14
N ASP A 72 15.07 -22.12 -6.31
CA ASP A 72 15.50 -20.78 -6.73
C ASP A 72 16.98 -20.81 -7.18
N ASN A 73 17.86 -21.52 -6.44
CA ASN A 73 19.27 -21.73 -6.79
C ASN A 73 19.43 -22.44 -8.14
N TYR A 74 18.57 -23.42 -8.45
CA TYR A 74 18.56 -24.10 -9.75
C TYR A 74 18.14 -23.15 -10.88
N CYS A 75 17.07 -22.37 -10.70
CA CYS A 75 16.55 -21.47 -11.74
C CYS A 75 17.41 -20.22 -12.00
N HIS A 76 18.06 -19.67 -10.97
CA HIS A 76 18.74 -18.36 -11.06
C HIS A 76 20.25 -18.41 -10.78
N GLY A 77 20.77 -19.59 -10.47
CA GLY A 77 22.18 -19.82 -10.19
C GLY A 77 22.55 -19.60 -8.71
N ALA A 78 23.15 -20.61 -8.10
CA ALA A 78 23.51 -20.63 -6.68
C ALA A 78 24.43 -19.46 -6.26
N SER A 79 25.47 -19.16 -7.04
CA SER A 79 26.43 -18.08 -6.72
C SER A 79 25.81 -16.68 -6.80
N ARG A 80 24.86 -16.48 -7.73
CA ARG A 80 24.12 -15.22 -7.85
C ARG A 80 23.19 -15.04 -6.65
N LEU A 81 22.47 -16.08 -6.27
CA LEU A 81 21.54 -16.01 -5.14
C LEU A 81 22.24 -15.97 -3.78
N ALA A 82 23.41 -16.59 -3.62
CA ALA A 82 24.24 -16.44 -2.42
C ALA A 82 24.63 -14.97 -2.20
N ARG A 83 25.13 -14.29 -3.26
CA ARG A 83 25.40 -12.85 -3.20
C ARG A 83 24.15 -12.05 -2.88
N ALA A 84 23.02 -12.34 -3.53
CA ALA A 84 21.75 -11.68 -3.25
C ALA A 84 21.31 -11.85 -1.79
N ARG A 85 21.50 -13.03 -1.18
CA ARG A 85 21.20 -13.27 0.25
C ARG A 85 22.05 -12.40 1.17
N MET A 86 23.35 -12.29 0.89
CA MET A 86 24.24 -11.39 1.66
C MET A 86 23.77 -9.93 1.57
N TYR A 87 23.47 -9.44 0.36
CA TYR A 87 22.93 -8.09 0.18
C TYR A 87 21.58 -7.89 0.88
N ARG A 88 20.68 -8.88 0.85
CA ARG A 88 19.39 -8.82 1.55
C ARG A 88 19.57 -8.76 3.07
N GLN A 89 20.54 -9.50 3.62
CA GLN A 89 20.80 -9.50 5.06
C GLN A 89 21.39 -8.16 5.51
N LYS A 90 22.36 -7.61 4.78
CA LYS A 90 22.88 -6.26 5.04
C LYS A 90 21.78 -5.22 4.91
N SER A 91 21.00 -5.28 3.83
CA SER A 91 19.85 -4.40 3.62
C SER A 91 18.83 -4.49 4.76
N TYR A 92 18.58 -5.67 5.32
CA TYR A 92 17.68 -5.83 6.47
C TYR A 92 18.23 -5.12 7.71
N GLN A 93 19.51 -5.33 8.04
CA GLN A 93 20.15 -4.67 9.17
C GLN A 93 20.15 -3.14 9.03
N ASP A 94 20.44 -2.63 7.83
CA ASP A 94 20.38 -1.19 7.54
C ASP A 94 18.97 -0.62 7.74
N LYS A 95 17.92 -1.40 7.43
CA LYS A 95 16.52 -0.98 7.60
C LYS A 95 16.10 -0.98 9.07
N VAL A 96 16.52 -1.99 9.85
CA VAL A 96 16.30 -2.03 11.30
C VAL A 96 16.95 -0.81 11.97
N LYS A 97 18.23 -0.54 11.67
CA LYS A 97 18.94 0.62 12.22
C LYS A 97 18.26 1.94 11.86
N ARG A 98 17.80 2.11 10.62
CA ARG A 98 17.08 3.33 10.19
C ARG A 98 15.73 3.48 10.89
N LYS A 99 15.02 2.38 11.15
CA LYS A 99 13.78 2.38 11.91
C LYS A 99 14.04 2.84 13.35
N GLU A 100 15.04 2.26 14.01
CA GLU A 100 15.44 2.65 15.38
C GLU A 100 15.83 4.12 15.45
N GLN A 101 16.69 4.59 14.54
CA GLN A 101 17.10 5.99 14.45
C GLN A 101 15.91 6.92 14.24
N PHE A 102 14.97 6.54 13.38
CA PHE A 102 13.75 7.31 13.15
C PHE A 102 12.96 7.47 14.45
N PHE A 103 12.68 6.38 15.16
CA PHE A 103 11.90 6.43 16.41
C PHE A 103 12.63 7.13 17.56
N ASN A 104 13.95 7.00 17.66
CA ASN A 104 14.74 7.73 18.64
C ASN A 104 14.67 9.24 18.41
N ASN A 105 14.64 9.69 17.15
CA ASN A 105 14.49 11.09 16.81
C ASN A 105 13.05 11.59 17.08
N LEU A 106 12.03 10.74 16.85
CA LEU A 106 10.64 11.10 17.13
C LEU A 106 10.38 11.38 18.62
N ALA A 107 11.06 10.66 19.53
CA ALA A 107 10.87 10.80 20.98
C ALA A 107 11.30 12.18 21.53
N LEU A 108 11.95 13.02 20.71
CA LEU A 108 12.35 14.37 21.07
C LEU A 108 11.31 15.43 20.64
N LEU A 109 10.29 15.03 19.89
CA LEU A 109 9.31 15.93 19.31
C LEU A 109 8.09 16.11 20.23
N PRO A 110 7.31 17.20 20.05
CA PRO A 110 6.01 17.33 20.68
C PRO A 110 5.09 16.15 20.34
N GLU A 111 4.22 15.77 21.28
CA GLU A 111 3.36 14.57 21.18
C GLU A 111 2.57 14.49 19.86
N ASP A 112 1.97 15.61 19.41
CA ASP A 112 1.22 15.64 18.16
C ASP A 112 2.09 15.39 16.93
N GLN A 113 3.32 15.91 16.92
CA GLN A 113 4.27 15.72 15.83
C GLN A 113 4.82 14.30 15.81
N GLU A 114 5.19 13.76 16.98
CA GLU A 114 5.58 12.36 17.15
C GLU A 114 4.50 11.43 16.61
N LYS A 115 3.26 11.60 17.09
CA LYS A 115 2.10 10.78 16.72
C LYS A 115 1.84 10.84 15.22
N MET A 116 1.91 12.03 14.62
CA MET A 116 1.67 12.21 13.19
C MET A 116 2.77 11.60 12.33
N LEU A 117 4.05 11.82 12.68
CA LEU A 117 5.18 11.24 11.95
C LEU A 117 5.23 9.71 12.10
N LYS A 118 4.91 9.18 13.28
CA LYS A 118 4.78 7.74 13.53
C LYS A 118 3.68 7.13 12.65
N ALA A 119 2.51 7.76 12.58
CA ALA A 119 1.44 7.34 11.68
C ALA A 119 1.88 7.40 10.21
N ALA A 120 2.54 8.49 9.78
CA ALA A 120 3.04 8.64 8.42
C ALA A 120 4.10 7.58 8.05
N TYR A 121 4.99 7.23 8.98
CA TYR A 121 5.98 6.16 8.80
C TYR A 121 5.32 4.81 8.51
N TYR A 122 4.34 4.42 9.32
CA TYR A 122 3.64 3.14 9.10
C TYR A 122 2.74 3.20 7.87
N LEU A 123 2.11 4.35 7.58
CA LEU A 123 1.30 4.55 6.37
C LEU A 123 2.14 4.42 5.10
N PHE A 124 3.40 4.87 5.13
CA PHE A 124 4.36 4.68 4.04
C PHE A 124 4.60 3.19 3.75
N HIS A 125 4.83 2.38 4.80
CA HIS A 125 5.02 0.94 4.64
C HIS A 125 3.72 0.20 4.26
N LEU A 126 2.57 0.62 4.80
CA LEU A 126 1.25 0.10 4.41
C LEU A 126 1.03 0.23 2.90
N ASN A 127 1.37 1.39 2.32
CA ASN A 127 1.25 1.64 0.89
C ASN A 127 2.18 0.73 0.05
N HIS A 128 3.36 0.39 0.57
CA HIS A 128 4.26 -0.57 -0.10
C HIS A 128 3.72 -2.01 -0.04
N TYR A 129 3.12 -2.40 1.09
CA TYR A 129 2.43 -3.69 1.21
C TYR A 129 1.23 -3.79 0.27
N ALA A 130 0.41 -2.74 0.18
CA ALA A 130 -0.74 -2.70 -0.72
C ALA A 130 -0.33 -2.94 -2.18
N LYS A 131 0.80 -2.38 -2.59
CA LYS A 131 1.37 -2.55 -3.94
C LYS A 131 2.06 -3.88 -4.18
N ALA A 132 2.39 -4.61 -3.13
CA ALA A 132 2.90 -5.97 -3.22
C ALA A 132 1.77 -7.01 -3.39
N GLY A 133 0.50 -6.58 -3.52
CA GLY A 133 -0.65 -7.44 -3.79
C GLY A 133 -1.71 -7.44 -2.68
N SER A 134 -1.46 -6.83 -1.54
CA SER A 134 -2.41 -6.72 -0.42
C SER A 134 -3.35 -5.51 -0.59
N THR A 135 -4.08 -5.43 -1.70
CA THR A 135 -4.82 -4.20 -2.08
C THR A 135 -5.91 -3.79 -1.09
N TYR A 136 -6.43 -4.73 -0.27
CA TYR A 136 -7.36 -4.43 0.82
C TYR A 136 -6.80 -3.41 1.84
N LEU A 137 -5.47 -3.29 1.95
CA LEU A 137 -4.82 -2.32 2.83
C LEU A 137 -5.04 -0.87 2.40
N TYR A 138 -5.47 -0.61 1.16
CA TYR A 138 -5.85 0.75 0.74
C TYR A 138 -7.05 1.29 1.50
N ASP A 139 -7.94 0.44 2.02
CA ASP A 139 -9.06 0.88 2.86
C ASP A 139 -8.55 1.43 4.20
N LEU A 140 -7.56 0.77 4.81
CA LEU A 140 -6.91 1.27 6.02
C LEU A 140 -6.14 2.56 5.74
N LYS A 141 -5.46 2.65 4.58
CA LYS A 141 -4.78 3.88 4.14
C LYS A 141 -5.77 5.04 4.02
N GLU A 142 -6.91 4.81 3.35
CA GLU A 142 -7.96 5.82 3.19
C GLU A 142 -8.49 6.29 4.54
N LEU A 143 -8.73 5.36 5.47
CA LEU A 143 -9.22 5.67 6.82
C LEU A 143 -8.22 6.54 7.60
N VAL A 144 -6.94 6.16 7.61
CA VAL A 144 -5.88 6.93 8.28
C VAL A 144 -5.74 8.34 7.68
N LEU A 145 -5.71 8.45 6.35
CA LEU A 145 -5.62 9.77 5.69
C LEU A 145 -6.84 10.64 5.98
N HIS A 146 -8.04 10.05 6.00
CA HIS A 146 -9.25 10.79 6.35
C HIS A 146 -9.20 11.29 7.80
N THR A 147 -8.78 10.46 8.75
CA THR A 147 -8.59 10.86 10.15
C THR A 147 -7.52 11.96 10.28
N LEU A 148 -6.43 11.88 9.51
CA LEU A 148 -5.42 12.94 9.47
C LEU A 148 -6.03 14.27 8.98
N VAL A 149 -6.84 14.25 7.92
CA VAL A 149 -7.56 15.44 7.45
C VAL A 149 -8.46 16.02 8.53
N GLN A 150 -9.26 15.20 9.19
CA GLN A 150 -10.24 15.67 10.18
C GLN A 150 -9.61 16.35 11.40
N ASN A 151 -8.36 16.00 11.74
CA ASN A 151 -7.74 16.44 13.00
C ASN A 151 -6.54 17.38 12.80
N TYR A 152 -5.86 17.32 11.65
CA TYR A 152 -4.62 18.08 11.41
C TYR A 152 -4.70 19.00 10.19
N TYR A 153 -5.72 18.91 9.34
CA TYR A 153 -5.80 19.81 8.19
C TYR A 153 -6.34 21.19 8.62
N GLY A 154 -5.54 22.23 8.36
CA GLY A 154 -5.90 23.63 8.68
C GLY A 154 -5.43 24.11 10.06
N ASN A 155 -4.89 23.22 10.89
CA ASN A 155 -4.26 23.54 12.17
C ASN A 155 -2.80 23.09 12.13
N ASP A 156 -1.88 24.05 12.31
CA ASP A 156 -0.43 23.86 12.31
C ASP A 156 0.15 23.28 11.00
N ASP A 157 1.33 23.74 10.58
CA ASP A 157 1.95 23.42 9.28
C ASP A 157 2.32 21.92 9.07
N LEU A 158 1.81 21.03 9.92
CA LEU A 158 2.09 19.59 9.96
C LEU A 158 1.44 18.83 8.80
N LEU A 159 0.20 19.18 8.40
CA LEU A 159 -0.50 18.56 7.27
C LEU A 159 -0.80 19.57 6.17
N GLN A 160 -0.09 19.44 5.05
CA GLN A 160 -0.42 20.18 3.84
C GLN A 160 -1.17 19.27 2.88
N VAL A 161 -2.34 19.73 2.42
CA VAL A 161 -3.10 19.04 1.37
C VAL A 161 -3.19 19.93 0.15
N SER A 162 -2.91 19.36 -1.01
CA SER A 162 -2.98 20.04 -2.30
C SER A 162 -3.82 19.24 -3.29
N PHE A 163 -4.64 19.94 -4.07
CA PHE A 163 -5.33 19.34 -5.22
C PHE A 163 -4.42 19.36 -6.44
N ILE A 164 -4.21 18.21 -7.04
CA ILE A 164 -3.45 18.02 -8.27
C ILE A 164 -4.44 17.68 -9.38
N GLU A 165 -4.61 18.62 -10.30
CA GLU A 165 -5.45 18.39 -11.47
C GLU A 165 -4.73 17.48 -12.46
N GLY A 166 -5.37 16.36 -12.79
CA GLY A 166 -4.95 15.45 -13.85
C GLY A 166 -5.87 15.57 -15.05
N HIS A 167 -5.47 14.94 -16.15
CA HIS A 167 -6.28 14.89 -17.36
C HIS A 167 -7.56 14.05 -17.18
N ASN A 168 -8.52 14.29 -18.05
CA ASN A 168 -9.67 13.41 -18.20
C ASN A 168 -9.23 12.14 -18.91
N LYS A 169 -9.75 10.98 -18.51
CA LYS A 169 -9.54 9.75 -19.28
C LYS A 169 -10.57 9.71 -20.40
N ILE A 170 -10.10 9.53 -21.64
CA ILE A 170 -10.96 9.43 -22.81
C ILE A 170 -10.94 7.99 -23.31
N ASN A 171 -12.10 7.33 -23.30
CA ASN A 171 -12.28 6.01 -23.88
C ASN A 171 -12.79 6.17 -25.32
N LEU A 172 -11.98 5.76 -26.29
CA LEU A 172 -12.36 5.81 -27.70
C LEU A 172 -13.59 4.93 -27.98
N CYS A 173 -14.55 5.48 -28.73
CA CYS A 173 -15.66 4.70 -29.28
C CYS A 173 -15.16 3.72 -30.38
N PRO A 174 -15.94 2.71 -30.77
CA PRO A 174 -15.55 1.76 -31.82
C PRO A 174 -15.08 2.44 -33.12
N ASP A 175 -15.78 3.50 -33.55
CA ASP A 175 -15.43 4.26 -34.76
C ASP A 175 -14.06 4.93 -34.66
N CYS A 176 -13.71 5.48 -33.49
CA CYS A 176 -12.40 6.10 -33.27
C CYS A 176 -11.29 5.07 -33.10
N LYS A 177 -11.57 3.91 -32.47
CA LYS A 177 -10.61 2.79 -32.41
C LYS A 177 -10.26 2.27 -33.81
N SER A 178 -11.28 2.08 -34.66
CA SER A 178 -11.08 1.67 -36.05
C SER A 178 -10.27 2.70 -36.84
N ARG A 179 -10.54 4.01 -36.65
CA ARG A 179 -9.76 5.09 -37.27
C ARG A 179 -8.31 5.13 -36.81
N ALA A 180 -8.05 4.97 -35.50
CA ALA A 180 -6.70 4.88 -34.96
C ALA A 180 -5.92 3.72 -35.59
N GLN A 181 -6.54 2.53 -35.66
CA GLN A 181 -5.95 1.35 -36.29
C GLN A 181 -5.65 1.57 -37.78
N LYS A 182 -6.60 2.15 -38.55
CA LYS A 182 -6.39 2.49 -39.97
C LYS A 182 -5.23 3.47 -40.18
N GLN A 183 -5.03 4.38 -39.24
CA GLN A 183 -3.92 5.35 -39.25
C GLN A 183 -2.62 4.79 -38.64
N ARG A 184 -2.62 3.53 -38.17
CA ARG A 184 -1.50 2.91 -37.45
C ARG A 184 -1.02 3.71 -36.24
N LEU A 185 -1.94 4.38 -35.57
CA LEU A 185 -1.69 5.09 -34.32
C LEU A 185 -2.13 4.23 -33.14
N SER A 186 -1.38 4.29 -32.03
CA SER A 186 -1.90 3.86 -30.74
C SER A 186 -3.11 4.70 -30.33
N TYR A 187 -3.92 4.20 -29.41
CA TYR A 187 -5.09 4.96 -28.94
C TYR A 187 -4.69 6.26 -28.23
N LEU A 188 -3.53 6.29 -27.57
CA LEU A 188 -2.98 7.50 -26.95
C LEU A 188 -2.57 8.51 -28.03
N GLU A 189 -1.76 8.10 -29.01
CA GLU A 189 -1.34 9.01 -30.10
C GLU A 189 -2.53 9.53 -30.92
N TYR A 190 -3.55 8.71 -31.13
CA TYR A 190 -4.78 9.15 -31.79
C TYR A 190 -5.55 10.18 -30.93
N LEU A 191 -5.60 9.99 -29.61
CA LEU A 191 -6.22 10.93 -28.68
C LEU A 191 -5.46 12.25 -28.63
N ASP A 192 -4.14 12.24 -28.58
CA ASP A 192 -3.31 13.45 -28.57
C ASP A 192 -3.53 14.30 -29.83
N ARG A 193 -3.71 13.64 -30.98
CA ARG A 193 -3.93 14.33 -32.25
C ARG A 193 -5.35 14.82 -32.46
N THR A 194 -6.35 14.10 -31.94
CA THR A 194 -7.75 14.32 -32.34
C THR A 194 -8.68 14.73 -31.19
N GLY A 195 -8.28 14.53 -29.94
CA GLY A 195 -9.12 14.74 -28.75
C GLY A 195 -10.33 13.79 -28.63
N GLY A 196 -10.44 12.80 -29.52
CA GLY A 196 -11.61 11.93 -29.65
C GLY A 196 -12.84 12.63 -30.26
N CYS A 197 -13.90 11.85 -30.53
CA CYS A 197 -15.17 12.39 -31.02
C CYS A 197 -16.23 12.53 -29.90
N PRO A 198 -17.39 13.18 -30.14
CA PRO A 198 -18.45 13.31 -29.13
C PRO A 198 -19.00 11.97 -28.59
N LYS A 199 -18.88 10.87 -29.35
CA LYS A 199 -19.27 9.52 -28.90
C LYS A 199 -18.23 8.86 -27.98
N CYS A 200 -17.04 9.44 -27.82
CA CYS A 200 -16.02 8.91 -26.91
C CYS A 200 -16.38 9.29 -25.48
N THR A 201 -16.31 8.32 -24.56
CA THR A 201 -16.63 8.56 -23.16
C THR A 201 -15.50 9.32 -22.49
N ARG A 202 -15.83 10.40 -21.78
CA ARG A 202 -14.87 11.20 -21.02
C ARG A 202 -15.13 11.02 -19.53
N GLU A 203 -14.17 10.44 -18.83
CA GLU A 203 -14.19 10.33 -17.38
C GLU A 203 -13.49 11.57 -16.79
N TYR A 204 -14.29 12.48 -16.24
CA TYR A 204 -13.82 13.75 -15.70
C TYR A 204 -12.93 13.55 -14.48
N LYS A 205 -11.80 14.28 -14.41
CA LYS A 205 -10.84 14.24 -13.29
C LYS A 205 -10.35 12.83 -12.93
N TYR A 206 -10.36 11.90 -13.89
CA TYR A 206 -9.97 10.51 -13.67
C TYR A 206 -8.54 10.39 -13.10
N TYR A 207 -7.61 11.18 -13.63
CA TYR A 207 -6.22 11.20 -13.17
C TYR A 207 -5.94 12.26 -12.08
N SER A 208 -6.97 12.99 -11.63
CA SER A 208 -6.80 14.00 -10.58
C SER A 208 -6.65 13.35 -9.21
N LEU A 209 -5.79 13.93 -8.37
CA LEU A 209 -5.42 13.38 -7.07
C LEU A 209 -5.44 14.49 -6.01
N TYR A 210 -5.63 14.11 -4.75
CA TYR A 210 -5.19 14.89 -3.61
C TYR A 210 -3.82 14.40 -3.15
N GLU A 211 -2.91 15.32 -2.94
CA GLU A 211 -1.58 15.08 -2.36
C GLU A 211 -1.58 15.53 -0.90
N PHE A 212 -1.18 14.63 -0.01
CA PHE A 212 -1.07 14.83 1.43
C PHE A 212 0.42 14.81 1.78
N ILE A 213 0.93 15.94 2.27
CA ILE A 213 2.31 16.10 2.69
C ILE A 213 2.29 16.24 4.21
N VAL A 214 2.94 15.29 4.87
CA VAL A 214 3.27 15.37 6.30
C VAL A 214 4.72 15.77 6.40
N SER A 215 5.00 16.92 6.98
CA SER A 215 6.36 17.43 7.14
C SER A 215 6.58 17.98 8.54
N CYS A 216 7.66 17.54 9.15
CA CYS A 216 8.14 18.03 10.44
C CYS A 216 9.65 17.80 10.47
N GLU A 217 10.40 18.87 10.79
CA GLU A 217 11.86 18.92 10.71
C GLU A 217 12.39 18.37 9.37
N ASP A 218 13.29 17.40 9.41
CA ASP A 218 13.91 16.76 8.25
C ASP A 218 13.06 15.64 7.62
N TYR A 219 11.90 15.34 8.21
CA TYR A 219 11.02 14.28 7.73
C TYR A 219 9.93 14.82 6.82
N ARG A 220 9.77 14.15 5.67
CA ARG A 220 8.72 14.46 4.71
C ARG A 220 8.11 13.19 4.13
N PHE A 221 6.83 12.97 4.39
CA PHE A 221 6.03 11.92 3.79
C PHE A 221 5.05 12.51 2.79
N CYS A 222 4.85 11.81 1.67
CA CYS A 222 3.93 12.22 0.62
C CYS A 222 3.02 11.05 0.24
N PHE A 223 1.71 11.30 0.29
CA PHE A 223 0.69 10.33 -0.05
C PHE A 223 -0.25 10.91 -1.09
N HIS A 224 -0.80 10.02 -1.92
CA HIS A 224 -1.78 10.39 -2.94
C HIS A 224 -3.04 9.55 -2.78
N THR A 225 -4.19 10.20 -2.98
CA THR A 225 -5.51 9.56 -3.04
C THR A 225 -6.28 10.11 -4.24
N PRO A 226 -7.02 9.27 -4.99
CA PRO A 226 -7.86 9.72 -6.10
C PRO A 226 -8.84 10.82 -5.70
N TYR A 227 -9.04 11.79 -6.59
CA TYR A 227 -9.98 12.90 -6.40
C TYR A 227 -11.37 12.42 -5.97
N HIS A 228 -11.95 11.46 -6.70
CA HIS A 228 -13.29 10.93 -6.43
C HIS A 228 -13.41 10.23 -5.06
N THR A 229 -12.30 9.72 -4.52
CA THR A 229 -12.27 9.13 -3.18
C THR A 229 -12.24 10.20 -2.09
N ALA A 230 -11.34 11.18 -2.23
CA ALA A 230 -11.03 12.13 -1.16
C ALA A 230 -11.79 13.46 -1.22
N GLN A 231 -12.47 13.80 -2.33
CA GLN A 231 -13.20 15.08 -2.42
C GLN A 231 -14.23 15.25 -1.30
N LYS A 232 -14.81 14.15 -0.83
CA LYS A 232 -15.84 14.11 0.20
C LYS A 232 -15.29 14.26 1.62
N TRP A 233 -13.97 14.29 1.78
CA TRP A 233 -13.29 14.48 3.07
C TRP A 233 -13.14 15.96 3.44
N PHE A 234 -13.36 16.85 2.49
CA PHE A 234 -13.18 18.29 2.67
C PHE A 234 -14.52 19.00 2.61
N ASP A 235 -14.69 19.99 3.48
CA ASP A 235 -15.81 20.91 3.37
C ASP A 235 -15.70 21.74 2.11
N LYS A 236 -16.85 22.06 1.49
CA LYS A 236 -16.90 22.86 0.26
C LYS A 236 -16.29 24.26 0.42
N SER A 237 -16.30 24.80 1.64
CA SER A 237 -15.70 26.08 2.01
C SER A 237 -14.18 26.01 2.24
N HIS A 238 -13.62 24.82 2.46
CA HIS A 238 -12.22 24.62 2.84
C HIS A 238 -11.52 23.59 1.92
N LEU A 239 -11.73 23.73 0.61
CA LEU A 239 -11.10 22.83 -0.36
C LEU A 239 -9.58 23.06 -0.43
N PRO A 240 -8.78 21.98 -0.53
CA PRO A 240 -7.35 22.08 -0.78
C PRO A 240 -7.03 22.94 -1.99
N ARG A 241 -6.03 23.82 -1.85
CA ARG A 241 -5.59 24.69 -2.93
C ARG A 241 -5.09 23.86 -4.11
N LYS A 242 -5.39 24.32 -5.33
CA LYS A 242 -4.86 23.71 -6.55
C LYS A 242 -3.35 23.98 -6.61
N LYS A 243 -2.57 22.92 -6.73
CA LYS A 243 -1.12 23.03 -6.94
C LYS A 243 -0.86 23.45 -8.38
N HIS A 244 -0.18 24.58 -8.57
CA HIS A 244 0.31 25.02 -9.88
C HIS A 244 1.51 24.16 -10.30
N THR A 245 1.21 22.92 -10.69
CA THR A 245 2.15 21.99 -11.32
C THR A 245 1.69 21.81 -12.76
N PRO A 246 2.61 21.69 -13.74
CA PRO A 246 2.21 21.40 -15.11
C PRO A 246 1.33 20.14 -15.12
N LEU A 247 0.24 20.21 -15.91
CA LEU A 247 -0.65 19.08 -16.14
C LEU A 247 0.21 17.89 -16.58
N ARG A 248 0.29 16.85 -15.75
CA ARG A 248 1.03 15.63 -16.07
C ARG A 248 0.02 14.57 -16.46
N GLU A 249 0.15 14.04 -17.67
CA GLU A 249 -0.39 12.73 -17.97
C GLU A 249 0.34 11.67 -17.14
N GLY A 250 -0.40 10.60 -16.80
CA GLY A 250 -0.06 9.59 -15.81
C GLY A 250 1.44 9.32 -15.61
N ALA A 251 1.95 9.74 -14.45
CA ALA A 251 3.10 9.17 -13.74
C ALA A 251 3.43 10.06 -12.54
N TYR A 252 2.56 10.07 -11.51
CA TYR A 252 3.17 10.04 -10.19
C TYR A 252 3.90 8.70 -10.14
N ALA A 253 5.18 8.70 -9.77
CA ALA A 253 5.82 7.45 -9.41
C ALA A 253 5.06 6.93 -8.19
N PHE A 254 3.98 6.19 -8.45
CA PHE A 254 3.21 5.50 -7.43
C PHE A 254 4.26 4.60 -6.80
N GLY A 255 4.70 4.94 -5.59
CA GLY A 255 5.84 4.33 -4.90
C GLY A 255 5.93 2.80 -5.04
N ARG A 256 7.11 2.22 -4.84
CA ARG A 256 7.35 0.80 -5.12
C ARG A 256 6.59 -0.18 -4.21
N ALA A 257 6.57 -1.46 -4.61
CA ALA A 257 6.22 -2.55 -3.71
C ALA A 257 7.27 -2.73 -2.60
N ILE A 258 6.86 -3.32 -1.48
CA ILE A 258 7.77 -3.61 -0.36
C ILE A 258 8.80 -4.68 -0.75
N TYR A 259 10.05 -4.51 -0.32
CA TYR A 259 11.08 -5.55 -0.49
C TYR A 259 11.06 -6.52 0.70
N ASP A 260 11.48 -7.77 0.50
CA ASP A 260 11.51 -8.75 1.59
C ASP A 260 12.40 -8.33 2.77
N SER A 261 13.53 -7.66 2.52
CA SER A 261 14.39 -7.13 3.61
C SER A 261 13.71 -6.02 4.41
N GLU A 262 12.86 -5.22 3.76
CA GLU A 262 12.08 -4.18 4.41
C GLU A 262 10.88 -4.79 5.17
N ALA A 263 10.17 -5.75 4.57
CA ALA A 263 9.05 -6.46 5.18
C ALA A 263 9.45 -7.31 6.40
N ARG A 264 10.73 -7.65 6.55
CA ARG A 264 11.30 -8.28 7.75
C ARG A 264 11.66 -7.25 8.83
N ALA A 265 12.00 -6.03 8.45
CA ALA A 265 12.40 -4.97 9.40
C ALA A 265 11.19 -4.20 9.94
N VAL A 266 10.14 -4.08 9.13
CA VAL A 266 8.86 -3.47 9.47
C VAL A 266 7.79 -4.47 9.07
N GLU A 267 7.25 -5.21 10.03
CA GLU A 267 6.36 -6.33 9.78
C GLU A 267 4.93 -5.86 9.47
N LEU A 268 4.19 -6.61 8.66
CA LEU A 268 2.82 -6.24 8.29
C LEU A 268 1.90 -6.14 9.51
N MET A 269 2.08 -7.04 10.48
CA MET A 269 1.29 -7.03 11.71
C MET A 269 1.53 -5.76 12.52
N GLU A 270 2.80 -5.37 12.69
CA GLU A 270 3.19 -4.12 13.34
C GLU A 270 2.55 -2.91 12.64
N VAL A 271 2.64 -2.83 11.31
CA VAL A 271 2.06 -1.73 10.53
C VAL A 271 0.55 -1.61 10.78
N ILE A 272 -0.18 -2.73 10.75
CA ILE A 272 -1.64 -2.72 10.98
C ILE A 272 -1.94 -2.31 12.42
N LYS A 273 -1.30 -2.93 13.42
CA LYS A 273 -1.52 -2.64 14.84
C LYS A 273 -1.27 -1.17 15.15
N GLU A 274 -0.16 -0.60 14.69
CA GLU A 274 0.23 0.79 14.97
C GLU A 274 -0.71 1.80 14.31
N LEU A 275 -1.15 1.56 13.08
CA LEU A 275 -2.12 2.43 12.42
C LEU A 275 -3.52 2.34 13.05
N GLN A 276 -3.95 1.14 13.48
CA GLN A 276 -5.22 1.00 14.20
C GLN A 276 -5.15 1.60 15.60
N HIS A 277 -3.99 1.55 16.25
CA HIS A 277 -3.76 2.23 17.52
C HIS A 277 -3.84 3.76 17.35
N PHE A 278 -3.20 4.31 16.31
CA PHE A 278 -3.36 5.72 15.94
C PHE A 278 -4.84 6.09 15.73
N LEU A 279 -5.59 5.28 14.98
CA LEU A 279 -7.02 5.48 14.77
C LEU A 279 -7.84 5.43 16.07
N ALA A 280 -7.49 4.53 17.00
CA ALA A 280 -8.16 4.39 18.28
C ALA A 280 -8.02 5.65 19.16
N THR A 281 -6.93 6.41 19.04
CA THR A 281 -6.79 7.71 19.73
C THR A 281 -7.83 8.75 19.31
N PHE A 282 -8.50 8.53 18.17
CA PHE A 282 -9.61 9.35 17.67
C PHE A 282 -10.95 8.60 17.71
N ASN A 283 -11.06 7.56 18.55
CA ASN A 283 -12.25 6.73 18.71
C ASN A 283 -12.72 6.04 17.42
N VAL A 284 -11.83 5.82 16.45
CA VAL A 284 -12.12 5.08 15.22
C VAL A 284 -11.94 3.58 15.48
N LYS A 285 -12.96 2.78 15.18
CA LYS A 285 -12.93 1.32 15.36
C LYS A 285 -11.87 0.67 14.45
N PRO A 286 -11.24 -0.43 14.88
CA PRO A 286 -10.32 -1.17 14.03
C PRO A 286 -11.04 -1.70 12.78
N LEU A 287 -10.35 -1.62 11.65
CA LEU A 287 -10.86 -2.06 10.36
C LEU A 287 -10.52 -3.53 10.06
N ILE A 288 -9.38 -3.99 10.57
CA ILE A 288 -8.83 -5.32 10.38
C ILE A 288 -8.69 -5.95 11.77
N ASP A 289 -9.32 -7.12 11.93
CA ASP A 289 -9.19 -7.89 13.16
C ASP A 289 -7.76 -8.41 13.31
N THR A 290 -7.16 -8.18 14.48
CA THR A 290 -5.78 -8.58 14.81
C THR A 290 -5.70 -9.47 16.05
N TYR A 291 -6.83 -9.84 16.65
CA TYR A 291 -6.90 -10.57 17.93
C TYR A 291 -7.66 -11.89 17.81
#